data_AF-A0A2G9GCY1-F1
#
_entry.id   AF-A0A2G9GCY1-F1
#
_cell.length_a   1.000
_cell.length_b   1.000
_cell.length_c   1.000
_cell.angle_alpha   90.00
_cell.angle_beta   90.00
_cell.angle_gamma   90.00
#
_symmetry.space_group_name_H-M   'P 1'
#
loop_
_entity.id
_entity.type
_entity.pdbx_description
1 polymer ?
#
loop_
_entity_poly.entity_id
_entity_poly.type
_entity_poly.pdbx_seq_one_letter_code
_entity_poly.pdbx_strand_id
1 'polypeptide(L)'
;MADPANTKLGRMLLDEITPVVMVLRTPLVEESCRKNGFSLIEMLTPFSKFNNIDVPVRTASDQPYRLRRFRLRLFYASEIRQPNSEAAKERTKQVITHAGDKDISELCSDPPNIESLITTSEQDFVPSWFQNFNKELVDAVSFSEHEAFDHPVACLVAVSSKD
;
A
#
# COMPACT_ATOMS: atom_id res chain seq x y z
N MET A 1 -20.02 11.41 -12.78
CA MET A 1 -19.18 10.23 -12.48
C MET A 1 -19.08 10.10 -10.97
N ALA A 2 -19.24 8.90 -10.43
CA ALA A 2 -19.00 8.66 -9.01
C ALA A 2 -17.51 8.90 -8.70
N ASP A 3 -17.22 9.51 -7.55
CA ASP A 3 -15.84 9.67 -7.09
C ASP A 3 -15.24 8.27 -6.86
N PRO A 4 -14.11 7.90 -7.48
CA PRO A 4 -13.46 6.61 -7.24
C PRO A 4 -13.17 6.38 -5.75
N ALA A 5 -12.99 7.43 -4.95
CA ALA A 5 -12.84 7.33 -3.49
C ALA A 5 -14.07 6.75 -2.77
N ASN A 6 -15.24 6.77 -3.40
CA ASN A 6 -16.49 6.25 -2.80
C ASN A 6 -16.67 4.75 -3.03
N THR A 7 -15.87 4.13 -3.90
CA THR A 7 -15.90 2.68 -4.12
C THR A 7 -14.74 2.00 -3.39
N LYS A 8 -14.95 0.76 -2.93
CA LYS A 8 -13.89 -0.02 -2.26
C LYS A 8 -12.70 -0.27 -3.20
N LEU A 9 -12.98 -0.66 -4.44
CA LEU A 9 -11.96 -0.88 -5.46
C LEU A 9 -11.22 0.42 -5.80
N GLY A 10 -11.92 1.54 -5.98
CA GLY A 10 -11.27 2.81 -6.29
C GLY A 10 -10.38 3.31 -5.17
N ARG A 11 -10.75 3.09 -3.89
CA ARG A 11 -9.84 3.35 -2.75
C ARG A 11 -8.59 2.49 -2.80
N MET A 12 -8.75 1.18 -3.03
CA MET A 12 -7.62 0.25 -3.15
C MET A 12 -6.66 0.68 -4.27
N LEU A 13 -7.19 1.01 -5.45
CA LEU A 13 -6.38 1.47 -6.58
C LEU A 13 -5.65 2.79 -6.28
N LEU A 14 -6.31 3.74 -5.61
CA LEU A 14 -5.70 5.02 -5.22
C LEU A 14 -4.60 4.89 -4.16
N ASP A 15 -4.62 3.83 -3.36
CA ASP A 15 -3.61 3.56 -2.34
C ASP A 15 -2.44 2.74 -2.87
N GLU A 16 -2.71 1.72 -3.69
CA GLU A 16 -1.69 0.79 -4.20
C GLU A 16 -1.03 1.27 -5.50
N ILE A 17 -1.80 1.79 -6.45
CA ILE A 17 -1.28 2.26 -7.76
C ILE A 17 -0.84 3.71 -7.64
N THR A 18 0.25 3.90 -6.90
CA THR A 18 0.84 5.21 -6.62
C THR A 18 2.32 5.24 -6.96
N PRO A 19 2.88 6.40 -7.35
CA PRO A 19 4.27 6.47 -7.77
C PRO A 19 5.25 6.07 -6.66
N VAL A 20 6.27 5.31 -7.05
CA VAL A 20 7.34 4.86 -6.17
C VAL A 20 8.50 5.85 -6.17
N VAL A 21 9.02 6.17 -4.99
CA VAL A 21 10.26 6.92 -4.79
C VAL A 21 11.27 6.00 -4.09
N MET A 22 12.41 5.81 -4.74
CA MET A 22 13.53 5.07 -4.16
C MET A 22 14.28 5.95 -3.17
N VAL A 23 14.57 5.42 -1.98
CA VAL A 23 15.31 6.11 -0.92
C VAL A 23 16.69 5.48 -0.77
N LEU A 24 17.72 6.31 -0.94
CA LEU A 24 19.12 5.99 -0.66
C LEU A 24 19.54 6.77 0.58
N ARG A 25 20.21 6.09 1.50
CA ARG A 25 20.65 6.72 2.75
C ARG A 25 21.95 6.13 3.25
N THR A 26 22.75 6.95 3.91
CA THR A 26 23.93 6.47 4.63
C THR A 26 23.55 5.86 5.99
N PRO A 27 24.40 5.01 6.58
CA PRO A 27 24.13 4.42 7.90
C PRO A 27 23.89 5.46 8.99
N LEU A 28 24.65 6.56 9.00
CA LEU A 28 24.53 7.62 10.00
C LEU A 28 23.18 8.35 9.96
N VAL A 29 22.57 8.49 8.77
CA VAL A 29 21.22 9.05 8.64
C VAL A 29 20.19 8.14 9.32
N GLU A 30 20.28 6.83 9.07
CA GLU A 30 19.37 5.86 9.68
C GLU A 30 19.50 5.82 11.20
N GLU A 31 20.73 5.81 11.70
CA GLU A 31 20.99 5.85 13.15
C GLU A 31 20.41 7.12 13.77
N SER A 32 20.48 8.25 13.07
CA SER A 32 19.90 9.50 13.54
C SER A 32 18.37 9.45 13.58
N CYS A 33 17.71 8.86 12.58
CA CYS A 33 16.26 8.64 12.61
C CYS A 33 15.86 7.65 13.71
N ARG A 34 16.61 6.55 13.87
CA ARG A 34 16.34 5.52 14.88
C ARG A 34 16.40 6.03 16.31
N LYS A 35 17.15 7.10 16.59
CA LYS A 35 17.11 7.78 17.90
C LYS A 35 15.69 8.26 18.26
N ASN A 36 14.87 8.56 17.27
CA ASN A 36 13.46 8.93 17.44
C ASN A 36 12.50 7.73 17.41
N GLY A 37 13.03 6.49 17.33
CA GLY A 37 12.24 5.25 17.27
C GLY A 37 11.71 4.88 15.88
N PHE A 38 12.07 5.62 14.84
CA PHE A 38 11.59 5.42 13.47
C PHE A 38 12.75 5.26 12.48
N SER A 39 12.54 4.48 11.42
CA SER A 39 13.37 4.48 10.22
C SER A 39 13.20 5.78 9.43
N LEU A 40 14.11 6.08 8.50
CA LEU A 40 13.99 7.25 7.64
C LEU A 40 12.67 7.24 6.85
N ILE A 41 12.29 6.10 6.27
CA ILE A 41 11.04 5.95 5.52
C ILE A 41 9.82 6.17 6.41
N GLU A 42 9.78 5.60 7.62
CA GLU A 42 8.67 5.82 8.56
C GLU A 42 8.53 7.28 8.95
N MET A 43 9.65 7.98 9.16
CA MET A 43 9.64 9.42 9.46
C MET A 43 9.14 10.26 8.29
N LEU A 44 9.36 9.82 7.05
CA LEU A 44 8.91 10.51 5.82
C LEU A 44 7.48 10.13 5.40
N THR A 45 6.97 8.97 5.83
CA THR A 45 5.66 8.43 5.44
C THR A 45 4.49 9.41 5.66
N PRO A 46 4.43 10.20 6.76
CA PRO A 46 3.38 11.20 6.92
C PRO A 46 3.37 12.27 5.82
N PHE A 47 4.54 12.59 5.25
CA PHE A 47 4.72 13.59 4.20
C PHE A 47 4.51 13.02 2.79
N SER A 48 4.24 11.72 2.67
CA SER A 48 4.00 11.06 1.38
C SER A 48 2.52 11.05 0.99
N LYS A 49 1.62 11.56 1.84
CA LYS A 49 0.17 11.63 1.60
C LYS A 49 -0.29 13.08 1.44
N PHE A 50 -0.62 13.46 0.21
CA PHE A 50 -1.12 14.78 -0.13
C PHE A 50 -2.63 14.73 -0.27
N ASN A 51 -3.33 15.39 0.66
CA ASN A 51 -4.78 15.58 0.59
C ASN A 51 -5.08 17.07 0.39
N ASN A 52 -6.14 17.37 -0.35
CA ASN A 52 -6.60 18.74 -0.63
C ASN A 52 -5.58 19.62 -1.35
N ILE A 53 -4.75 19.01 -2.21
CA ILE A 53 -3.91 19.78 -3.14
C ILE A 53 -4.77 20.30 -4.30
N ASP A 54 -4.38 21.43 -4.90
CA ASP A 54 -4.99 21.93 -6.14
C ASP A 54 -3.92 22.16 -7.18
N VAL A 55 -3.35 21.08 -7.70
CA VAL A 55 -2.28 21.13 -8.71
C VAL A 55 -2.90 20.87 -10.09
N PRO A 56 -2.86 21.85 -11.00
CA PRO A 56 -3.31 21.65 -12.38
C PRO A 56 -2.27 20.82 -13.14
N VAL A 57 -2.69 19.69 -13.69
CA VAL A 57 -1.88 18.86 -14.58
C VAL A 57 -2.34 19.10 -16.01
N ARG A 58 -1.39 19.46 -16.87
CA ARG A 58 -1.62 19.59 -18.31
C ARG A 58 -1.25 18.27 -18.99
N THR A 59 -2.23 17.63 -19.62
CA THR A 59 -2.00 16.46 -20.47
C THR A 59 -1.72 16.90 -21.91
N ALA A 60 -1.24 15.98 -22.74
CA ALA A 60 -1.03 16.24 -24.18
C ALA A 60 -2.31 16.65 -24.93
N SER A 61 -3.49 16.35 -24.37
CA SER A 61 -4.80 16.74 -24.89
C SER A 61 -5.28 18.13 -24.45
N ASP A 62 -4.45 18.88 -23.71
CA ASP A 62 -4.73 20.23 -23.17
C ASP A 62 -6.00 20.34 -22.32
N GLN A 63 -6.51 19.21 -21.80
CA GLN A 63 -7.57 19.20 -20.81
C GLN A 63 -6.94 19.25 -19.41
N PRO A 64 -7.02 20.37 -18.69
CA PRO A 64 -6.44 20.47 -17.36
C PRO A 64 -7.25 19.61 -16.39
N TYR A 65 -6.63 18.58 -15.82
CA TYR A 65 -7.18 17.87 -14.67
C TYR A 65 -6.46 18.30 -13.40
N ARG A 66 -7.19 18.36 -12.29
CA ARG A 66 -6.64 18.81 -11.00
C ARG A 66 -6.40 17.62 -10.11
N LEU A 67 -5.16 17.47 -9.65
CA LEU A 67 -4.84 16.50 -8.60
C LEU A 67 -5.35 17.05 -7.28
N ARG A 68 -6.30 16.33 -6.65
CA ARG A 68 -6.85 16.63 -5.33
C ARG A 68 -6.25 15.79 -4.20
N ARG A 69 -5.94 14.54 -4.53
CA ARG A 69 -5.35 13.55 -3.63
C ARG A 69 -4.23 12.86 -4.38
N PHE A 70 -3.08 12.75 -3.75
CA PHE A 70 -1.90 12.13 -4.33
C PHE A 70 -1.10 11.48 -3.22
N ARG A 71 -0.54 10.30 -3.48
CA ARG A 71 0.25 9.56 -2.50
C ARG A 71 1.51 9.06 -3.18
N LEU A 72 2.59 8.99 -2.41
CA LEU A 72 3.86 8.41 -2.80
C LEU A 72 4.15 7.19 -1.92
N ARG A 73 4.72 6.16 -2.53
CA ARG A 73 5.29 5.02 -1.81
C ARG A 73 6.80 5.16 -1.78
N LEU A 74 7.38 4.98 -0.60
CA LEU A 74 8.80 5.13 -0.35
C LEU A 74 9.38 3.75 -0.08
N PHE A 75 10.45 3.38 -0.77
CA PHE A 75 11.13 2.10 -0.59
C PHE A 75 12.64 2.30 -0.54
N TYR A 76 13.34 1.53 0.28
CA TYR A 76 14.79 1.51 0.20
C TYR A 76 15.23 0.81 -1.09
N ALA A 77 16.39 1.20 -1.63
CA ALA A 77 16.94 0.52 -2.81
C ALA A 77 17.11 -1.00 -2.63
N SER A 78 17.36 -1.47 -1.40
CA SER A 78 17.46 -2.91 -1.08
C SER A 78 16.12 -3.66 -1.14
N GLU A 79 15.00 -2.94 -1.09
CA GLU A 79 13.65 -3.50 -1.07
C GLU A 79 13.01 -3.53 -2.47
N ILE A 80 13.55 -2.74 -3.40
CA ILE A 80 13.11 -2.68 -4.81
C ILE A 80 13.66 -3.90 -5.54
N ARG A 81 13.00 -5.03 -5.36
CA ARG A 81 13.30 -6.28 -6.06
C ARG A 81 12.05 -7.13 -6.17
N GLN A 82 11.91 -7.84 -7.28
CA GLN A 82 10.84 -8.81 -7.42
C GLN A 82 11.01 -9.94 -6.40
N PRO A 83 9.97 -10.25 -5.60
CA PRO A 83 10.03 -11.39 -4.69
C PRO A 83 10.05 -12.71 -5.46
N ASN A 84 10.60 -13.76 -4.84
CA ASN A 84 10.59 -15.10 -5.42
C ASN A 84 9.14 -15.62 -5.50
N SER A 85 8.71 -15.98 -6.71
CA SER A 85 7.33 -16.39 -7.01
C SER A 85 6.88 -17.63 -6.22
N GLU A 86 7.76 -18.61 -6.01
CA GLU A 86 7.45 -19.83 -5.25
C GLU A 86 7.29 -19.52 -3.76
N ALA A 87 8.19 -18.71 -3.20
CA ALA A 87 8.13 -18.29 -1.81
C ALA A 87 6.91 -17.40 -1.54
N ALA A 88 6.58 -16.50 -2.47
CA ALA A 88 5.40 -15.64 -2.39
C ALA A 88 4.11 -16.45 -2.45
N LYS A 89 4.04 -17.47 -3.32
CA LYS A 89 2.89 -18.38 -3.40
C LYS A 89 2.66 -19.16 -2.11
N GLU A 90 3.72 -19.70 -1.51
CA GLU A 90 3.63 -20.44 -0.25
C GLU A 90 3.21 -19.52 0.91
N ARG A 91 3.79 -18.32 1.00
CA ARG A 91 3.38 -17.30 1.97
C ARG A 91 1.91 -16.92 1.81
N THR A 92 1.48 -16.68 0.57
CA THR A 92 0.09 -16.33 0.25
C THR A 92 -0.87 -17.42 0.73
N LYS A 93 -0.55 -18.69 0.45
CA LYS A 93 -1.34 -19.84 0.92
C LYS A 93 -1.46 -19.86 2.45
N GLN A 94 -0.35 -19.66 3.16
CA GLN A 94 -0.34 -19.65 4.63
C GLN A 94 -1.21 -18.52 5.20
N VAL A 95 -1.11 -17.31 4.64
CA VAL A 95 -1.89 -16.16 5.09
C VAL A 95 -3.39 -16.36 4.83
N ILE A 96 -3.77 -16.91 3.67
CA ILE A 96 -5.18 -17.22 3.35
C ILE A 96 -5.73 -18.26 4.30
N THR A 97 -5.02 -19.38 4.52
CA THR A 97 -5.47 -20.44 5.42
C THR A 97 -5.66 -19.89 6.83
N HIS A 98 -4.70 -19.14 7.34
CA HIS A 98 -4.80 -18.54 8.67
C HIS A 98 -5.97 -17.56 8.80
N ALA A 99 -6.21 -16.73 7.78
CA ALA A 99 -7.33 -15.80 7.74
C ALA A 99 -8.69 -16.53 7.68
N GLY A 100 -8.77 -17.60 6.89
CA GLY A 100 -9.96 -18.46 6.81
C GLY A 100 -10.26 -19.15 8.13
N ASP A 101 -9.25 -19.75 8.77
CA ASP A 101 -9.40 -20.43 10.07
C ASP A 101 -9.84 -19.45 11.16
N LYS A 102 -9.32 -18.21 11.12
CA LYS A 102 -9.72 -17.13 12.03
C LYS A 102 -11.18 -16.72 11.80
N ASP A 103 -11.58 -16.46 10.56
CA ASP A 103 -12.96 -16.09 10.21
C ASP A 103 -13.94 -17.20 10.63
N ILE A 104 -13.59 -18.48 10.42
CA ILE A 104 -14.40 -19.62 10.85
C ILE A 104 -14.49 -19.69 12.38
N SER A 105 -13.37 -19.52 13.08
CA SER A 105 -13.34 -19.51 14.55
C SER A 105 -14.19 -18.39 15.15
N GLU A 106 -14.19 -17.20 14.54
CA GLU A 106 -15.00 -16.04 14.98
C GLU A 106 -16.51 -16.27 14.73
N LEU A 107 -16.87 -16.95 13.65
CA LEU A 107 -18.26 -17.34 13.35
C LEU A 107 -18.78 -18.47 14.26
N CYS A 108 -17.89 -19.32 14.78
CA CYS A 108 -18.24 -20.43 15.68
C CYS A 108 -18.24 -20.05 17.17
N SER A 109 -17.69 -18.89 17.55
CA SER A 109 -17.88 -18.31 18.90
C SER A 109 -19.31 -17.78 19.09
N ASP A 110 -19.74 -17.60 20.35
CA ASP A 110 -21.11 -17.27 20.84
C ASP A 110 -22.06 -16.62 19.81
N PRO A 111 -23.36 -17.01 19.77
CA PRO A 111 -24.26 -16.71 18.67
C PRO A 111 -24.24 -15.21 18.33
N PRO A 112 -23.67 -14.81 17.18
CA PRO A 112 -23.64 -13.42 16.80
C PRO A 112 -25.08 -12.95 16.60
N ASN A 113 -25.41 -11.80 17.19
CA ASN A 113 -26.72 -11.19 17.06
C ASN A 113 -27.08 -11.08 15.56
N ILE A 114 -28.06 -11.85 15.10
CA ILE A 114 -28.36 -12.06 13.67
C ILE A 114 -28.60 -10.70 12.96
N GLU A 115 -29.10 -9.70 13.68
CA GLU A 115 -29.28 -8.33 13.20
C GLU A 115 -27.95 -7.62 12.87
N SER A 116 -26.85 -7.90 13.58
CA SER A 116 -25.52 -7.33 13.28
C SER A 116 -24.92 -7.94 12.01
N LEU A 117 -25.20 -9.22 11.73
CA LEU A 117 -24.77 -9.88 10.49
C LEU A 117 -25.54 -9.38 9.27
N ILE A 118 -26.84 -9.09 9.42
CA ILE A 118 -27.67 -8.54 8.34
C ILE A 118 -27.27 -7.09 8.04
N THR A 119 -27.02 -6.26 9.06
CA THR A 119 -26.52 -4.89 8.85
C THR A 119 -25.10 -4.85 8.28
N THR A 120 -24.28 -5.87 8.55
CA THR A 120 -22.96 -6.04 7.92
C THR A 120 -23.07 -6.54 6.48
N SER A 121 -24.07 -7.36 6.13
CA SER A 121 -24.28 -7.85 4.76
C SER A 121 -24.81 -6.76 3.82
N GLU A 122 -25.54 -5.78 4.34
CA GLU A 122 -25.92 -4.56 3.59
C GLU A 122 -24.73 -3.65 3.26
N GLN A 123 -23.58 -3.83 3.93
CA GLN A 123 -22.32 -3.12 3.68
C GLN A 123 -21.27 -4.06 3.08
N ASP A 124 -21.37 -4.40 1.80
CA ASP A 124 -20.34 -5.06 0.98
C ASP A 124 -19.40 -6.00 1.79
N PHE A 125 -19.97 -7.06 2.40
CA PHE A 125 -19.20 -8.00 3.20
C PHE A 125 -18.12 -8.65 2.34
N VAL A 126 -16.86 -8.32 2.60
CA VAL A 126 -15.70 -8.92 1.94
C VAL A 126 -14.93 -9.70 3.00
N PRO A 127 -14.88 -11.05 2.89
CA PRO A 127 -14.16 -11.91 3.81
C PRO A 127 -12.71 -11.48 4.02
N SER A 128 -12.16 -11.70 5.21
CA SER A 128 -10.82 -11.22 5.54
C SER A 128 -9.75 -11.93 4.69
N TRP A 129 -9.96 -13.21 4.37
CA TRP A 129 -9.09 -13.99 3.49
C TRP A 129 -8.93 -13.34 2.11
N PHE A 130 -9.99 -12.73 1.56
CA PHE A 130 -9.96 -12.10 0.24
C PHE A 130 -9.17 -10.78 0.27
N GLN A 131 -9.29 -10.02 1.36
CA GLN A 131 -8.52 -8.79 1.55
C GLN A 131 -7.03 -9.09 1.70
N ASN A 132 -6.71 -10.11 2.51
CA ASN A 132 -5.33 -10.56 2.70
C ASN A 132 -4.73 -11.14 1.42
N PHE A 133 -5.52 -11.91 0.66
CA PHE A 133 -5.10 -12.41 -0.65
C PHE A 133 -4.74 -11.28 -1.61
N ASN A 134 -5.61 -10.29 -1.78
CA ASN A 134 -5.34 -9.19 -2.70
C ASN A 134 -4.09 -8.41 -2.30
N LYS A 135 -3.87 -8.19 -1.00
CA LYS A 135 -2.67 -7.54 -0.50
C LYS A 135 -1.40 -8.36 -0.81
N GLU A 136 -1.39 -9.65 -0.47
CA GLU A 136 -0.24 -10.51 -0.73
C GLU A 136 -0.01 -10.70 -2.24
N LEU A 137 -1.07 -10.67 -3.06
CA LEU A 137 -0.95 -10.72 -4.51
C LEU A 137 -0.23 -9.48 -5.05
N VAL A 138 -0.61 -8.27 -4.61
CA VAL A 138 0.06 -7.02 -4.97
C VAL A 138 1.52 -7.04 -4.53
N ASP A 139 1.80 -7.48 -3.29
CA ASP A 139 3.16 -7.61 -2.78
C ASP A 139 3.99 -8.64 -3.58
N ALA A 140 3.36 -9.74 -4.03
CA ALA A 140 4.02 -10.80 -4.80
C ALA A 140 4.38 -10.39 -6.23
N VAL A 141 3.61 -9.50 -6.85
CA VAL A 141 3.88 -9.02 -8.21
C VAL A 141 4.75 -7.75 -8.23
N SER A 142 4.94 -7.13 -7.06
CA SER A 142 5.68 -5.89 -6.90
C SER A 142 7.07 -5.91 -7.56
N PHE A 143 7.40 -4.82 -8.25
CA PHE A 143 8.68 -4.63 -8.95
C PHE A 143 8.99 -5.69 -10.02
N SER A 144 7.96 -6.35 -10.56
CA SER A 144 8.10 -7.24 -11.71
C SER A 144 8.54 -6.47 -12.96
N GLU A 145 9.36 -7.11 -13.81
CA GLU A 145 9.89 -6.53 -15.06
C GLU A 145 8.78 -6.05 -16.01
N HIS A 146 7.62 -6.69 -15.97
CA HIS A 146 6.48 -6.36 -16.83
C HIS A 146 5.46 -5.40 -16.18
N GLU A 147 5.70 -4.94 -14.95
CA GLU A 147 4.82 -4.03 -14.23
C GLU A 147 5.39 -2.62 -14.13
N ALA A 148 4.81 -1.68 -14.88
CA ALA A 148 5.30 -0.29 -14.91
C ALA A 148 4.95 0.53 -13.65
N PHE A 149 4.09 0.03 -12.76
CA PHE A 149 3.55 0.81 -11.63
C PHE A 149 4.52 0.96 -10.45
N ASP A 150 5.40 -0.02 -10.25
CA ASP A 150 6.36 -0.03 -9.14
C ASP A 150 7.76 0.45 -9.53
N HIS A 151 7.96 0.81 -10.80
CA HIS A 151 9.23 1.38 -11.23
C HIS A 151 9.45 2.74 -10.54
N PRO A 152 10.58 2.94 -9.85
CA PRO A 152 10.84 4.20 -9.16
C PRO A 152 10.86 5.36 -10.16
N VAL A 153 9.98 6.34 -9.95
CA VAL A 153 9.92 7.54 -10.81
C VAL A 153 10.84 8.65 -10.31
N ALA A 154 11.34 8.53 -9.08
CA ALA A 154 12.26 9.48 -8.46
C ALA A 154 13.17 8.77 -7.44
N CYS A 155 14.28 9.44 -7.11
CA CYS A 155 15.20 8.99 -6.06
C CYS A 155 15.45 10.10 -5.04
N LEU A 156 15.30 9.79 -3.76
CA LEU A 156 15.67 10.62 -2.62
C LEU A 156 16.98 10.12 -2.05
N VAL A 157 18.00 10.98 -2.02
CA VAL A 157 19.31 10.65 -1.43
C VAL A 157 19.50 11.47 -0.16
N ALA A 158 19.67 10.78 0.97
CA ALA A 158 19.95 11.39 2.27
C ALA A 158 21.36 11.00 2.73
N VAL A 159 22.23 11.99 2.90
CA VAL A 159 23.62 11.79 3.33
C VAL A 159 23.86 12.60 4.60
N SER A 160 24.55 12.02 5.57
CA SER A 160 24.95 12.75 6.77
C SER A 160 26.14 13.63 6.43
N SER A 161 26.15 14.87 6.92
CA SER A 161 27.32 15.76 6.77
C SER A 161 28.56 15.28 7.56
N LYS A 162 28.42 14.19 8.33
CA LYS A 162 29.48 13.55 9.12
C LYS A 162 30.00 12.25 8.49
N ASP A 163 29.49 11.87 7.33
CA ASP A 163 30.01 10.74 6.54
C ASP A 163 31.35 11.08 5.87
#